data_AF-A0A2V9Z8K3-F1
#
_entry.id   AF-A0A2V9Z8K3-F1
#
_cell.length_a   1.000
_cell.length_b   1.000
_cell.length_c   1.000
_cell.angle_alpha   90.00
_cell.angle_beta   90.00
_cell.angle_gamma   90.00
#
_symmetry.space_group_name_H-M   'P 1'
#
loop_
_entity.id
_entity.type
_entity.pdbx_description
1 polymer ?
#
loop_
_entity_poly.entity_id
_entity_poly.type
_entity_poly.pdbx_seq_one_letter_code
_entity_poly.pdbx_strand_id
1 'polypeptide(L)'
;MCERDDSFNPENAKDARRPPGRDLAQHSSFRSVDIASYVSTRKDDMYQNIQEIEDVVRKFESCEYSPADFTHARHLTAAAWYLSCMSPAKALEVMREKLMHFSEHHGKMGYHETITRFWLDVVGHYLREAGPAEPLTSTVNKLLREYADKNLLFQHYSRELVMSELARAQWIEPDLRDVTHH
;
A
#
# COMPACT_ATOMS: atom_id res chain seq x y z
N MET A 1 -29.12 71.40 30.25
CA MET A 1 -29.73 71.16 31.56
C MET A 1 -30.22 69.72 31.57
N CYS A 2 -30.05 69.02 32.69
CA CYS A 2 -30.14 67.57 32.91
C CYS A 2 -29.00 66.76 32.26
N GLU A 3 -27.88 66.48 32.94
CA GLU A 3 -27.62 65.73 34.19
C GLU A 3 -27.05 64.35 33.85
N ARG A 4 -25.78 64.18 34.22
CA ARG A 4 -25.12 62.91 34.47
C ARG A 4 -25.52 62.50 35.88
N ASP A 5 -25.71 61.20 36.08
CA ASP A 5 -25.51 60.44 37.32
C ASP A 5 -25.82 58.98 36.97
N ASP A 6 -25.33 57.95 37.63
CA ASP A 6 -24.04 57.63 38.21
C ASP A 6 -24.14 56.09 38.42
N SER A 7 -23.01 55.41 38.50
CA SER A 7 -22.88 54.16 39.26
C SER A 7 -23.59 52.88 38.75
N PHE A 8 -22.85 52.04 38.03
CA PHE A 8 -23.10 50.58 38.04
C PHE A 8 -21.93 49.86 38.71
N ASN A 9 -22.19 49.35 39.90
CA ASN A 9 -21.35 48.43 40.67
C ASN A 9 -21.88 47.00 40.47
N PRO A 10 -21.01 46.02 40.17
CA PRO A 10 -21.38 44.63 40.43
C PRO A 10 -20.25 43.84 41.12
N GLU A 11 -20.26 43.81 42.45
CA GLU A 11 -19.76 42.66 43.21
C GLU A 11 -20.92 41.68 43.51
N ASN A 12 -20.69 40.42 43.14
CA ASN A 12 -21.37 39.19 43.58
C ASN A 12 -22.84 38.95 43.21
N ALA A 13 -23.04 38.21 42.11
CA ALA A 13 -24.07 37.18 42.04
C ALA A 13 -23.48 35.91 41.41
N LYS A 14 -23.69 34.80 42.14
CA LYS A 14 -23.13 33.48 41.95
C LYS A 14 -23.88 32.73 40.83
N ASP A 15 -23.16 31.76 40.27
CA ASP A 15 -23.71 30.52 39.70
C ASP A 15 -24.51 30.61 38.39
N ALA A 16 -23.81 30.43 37.27
CA ALA A 16 -24.40 29.95 36.03
C ALA A 16 -23.39 29.11 35.24
N ARG A 17 -23.43 27.80 35.48
CA ARG A 17 -23.22 26.71 34.51
C ARG A 17 -22.25 26.98 33.35
N ARG A 18 -21.00 26.55 33.57
CA ARG A 18 -19.97 26.32 32.54
C ARG A 18 -20.52 25.42 31.43
N PRO A 19 -20.43 25.79 30.14
CA PRO A 19 -20.75 24.88 29.04
C PRO A 19 -19.70 23.75 29.03
N PRO A 20 -20.09 22.47 28.83
CA PRO A 20 -19.11 21.42 28.62
C PRO A 20 -18.32 21.73 27.35
N GLY A 21 -17.00 21.80 27.50
CA GLY A 21 -16.08 21.96 26.38
C GLY A 21 -16.33 20.88 25.34
N ARG A 22 -16.43 21.29 24.08
CA ARG A 22 -16.27 20.38 22.94
C ARG A 22 -14.85 19.84 23.01
N ASP A 23 -14.72 18.65 23.58
CA ASP A 23 -13.54 17.83 23.38
C ASP A 23 -13.60 17.25 21.96
N LEU A 24 -13.17 18.05 20.99
CA LEU A 24 -12.87 17.62 19.63
C LEU A 24 -11.42 17.15 19.61
N ALA A 25 -11.17 16.01 20.27
CA ALA A 25 -9.94 15.27 20.12
C ALA A 25 -10.21 13.77 20.33
N GLN A 26 -11.18 13.22 19.59
CA GLN A 26 -11.06 11.82 19.21
C GLN A 26 -9.98 11.76 18.13
N HIS A 27 -8.74 11.66 18.61
CA HIS A 27 -7.61 11.18 17.83
C HIS A 27 -8.08 9.95 17.06
N SER A 28 -8.22 10.11 15.74
CA SER A 28 -8.16 8.99 14.82
C SER A 28 -6.92 8.21 15.23
N SER A 29 -7.14 7.05 15.84
CA SER A 29 -6.09 6.05 15.99
C SER A 29 -5.76 5.63 14.57
N PHE A 30 -4.85 6.40 13.96
CA PHE A 30 -4.01 5.94 12.88
C PHE A 30 -3.34 4.68 13.43
N ARG A 31 -3.99 3.54 13.18
CA ARG A 31 -3.32 2.27 13.31
C ARG A 31 -2.24 2.33 12.27
N SER A 32 -1.01 2.52 12.74
CA SER A 32 0.21 2.33 11.99
C SER A 32 -0.02 1.18 11.01
N VAL A 33 0.03 1.47 9.71
CA VAL A 33 0.14 0.40 8.73
C VAL A 33 1.44 -0.30 9.13
N ASP A 34 1.32 -1.51 9.68
CA ASP A 34 2.46 -2.32 10.03
C ASP A 34 3.17 -2.70 8.72
N ILE A 35 4.05 -1.81 8.27
CA ILE A 35 5.11 -2.02 7.27
C ILE A 35 6.05 -3.18 7.72
N ALA A 36 5.86 -3.65 8.95
CA ALA A 36 6.69 -4.53 9.76
C ALA A 36 6.20 -6.00 9.87
N SER A 37 5.60 -6.62 8.84
CA SER A 37 5.79 -8.07 8.67
C SER A 37 7.14 -8.31 7.98
N TYR A 38 8.17 -8.31 8.83
CA TYR A 38 9.60 -8.32 8.48
C TYR A 38 10.10 -9.77 8.30
N VAL A 39 10.99 -9.95 7.33
CA VAL A 39 11.92 -11.09 7.08
C VAL A 39 11.56 -12.10 5.96
N SER A 40 12.49 -12.10 4.98
CA SER A 40 12.89 -13.13 4.02
C SER A 40 11.95 -13.50 2.88
N THR A 41 12.37 -13.16 1.66
CA THR A 41 12.36 -14.13 0.56
C THR A 41 12.88 -15.46 1.11
N ARG A 42 11.99 -16.44 1.24
CA ARG A 42 12.41 -17.79 1.60
C ARG A 42 13.00 -18.41 0.35
N LYS A 43 13.95 -19.33 0.52
CA LYS A 43 14.48 -20.15 -0.57
C LYS A 43 13.36 -20.92 -1.32
N ASP A 44 12.20 -21.05 -0.66
CA ASP A 44 10.98 -21.72 -1.11
C ASP A 44 10.14 -20.93 -2.14
N ASP A 45 10.51 -19.67 -2.47
CA ASP A 45 9.79 -18.89 -3.48
C ASP A 45 10.41 -19.04 -4.88
N MET A 46 11.17 -20.11 -5.14
CA MET A 46 11.71 -20.43 -6.47
C MET A 46 10.86 -21.51 -7.15
N TYR A 47 10.34 -21.20 -8.33
CA TYR A 47 9.40 -22.05 -9.04
C TYR A 47 10.10 -23.03 -9.98
N GLN A 48 9.67 -24.29 -9.99
CA GLN A 48 10.19 -25.32 -10.90
C GLN A 48 9.39 -25.40 -12.20
N ASN A 49 8.10 -25.07 -12.15
CA ASN A 49 7.18 -25.16 -13.27
C ASN A 49 6.11 -24.06 -13.18
N ILE A 50 5.32 -23.93 -14.25
CA ILE A 50 4.31 -22.88 -14.35
C ILE A 50 3.13 -23.12 -13.40
N GLN A 51 2.83 -24.38 -13.07
CA GLN A 51 1.74 -24.73 -12.15
C GLN A 51 1.98 -24.19 -10.74
N GLU A 52 3.24 -24.11 -10.28
CA GLU A 52 3.55 -23.50 -8.98
C GLU A 52 3.27 -21.99 -8.96
N ILE A 53 3.49 -21.28 -10.08
CA ILE A 53 3.12 -19.87 -10.23
C ILE A 53 1.59 -19.72 -10.25
N GLU A 54 0.91 -20.54 -11.05
CA GLU A 54 -0.56 -20.58 -11.10
C GLU A 54 -1.15 -20.83 -9.72
N ASP A 55 -0.56 -21.74 -8.93
CA ASP A 55 -1.00 -22.04 -7.58
C ASP A 55 -0.83 -20.86 -6.61
N VAL A 56 0.23 -20.06 -6.77
CA VAL A 56 0.39 -18.82 -5.99
C VAL A 56 -0.75 -17.85 -6.31
N VAL A 57 -1.05 -17.66 -7.60
CA VAL A 57 -2.12 -16.74 -8.03
C VAL A 57 -3.47 -17.25 -7.56
N ARG A 58 -3.75 -18.54 -7.75
CA ARG A 58 -4.99 -19.19 -7.31
C ARG A 58 -5.22 -19.01 -5.81
N LYS A 59 -4.20 -19.30 -4.99
CA LYS A 59 -4.29 -19.15 -3.51
C LYS A 59 -4.47 -17.71 -3.07
N PHE A 60 -3.87 -16.76 -3.78
CA PHE A 60 -4.07 -15.34 -3.53
C PHE A 60 -5.52 -14.93 -3.87
N GLU A 61 -6.00 -15.29 -5.05
CA GLU A 61 -7.35 -14.95 -5.52
C GLU A 61 -8.47 -15.59 -4.69
N SER A 62 -8.23 -16.78 -4.15
CA SER A 62 -9.17 -17.50 -3.27
C SER A 62 -9.03 -17.12 -1.79
N CYS A 63 -8.15 -16.17 -1.44
CA CYS A 63 -7.86 -15.78 -0.06
C CYS A 63 -7.42 -16.95 0.84
N GLU A 64 -6.72 -17.95 0.28
CA GLU A 64 -6.17 -19.09 1.02
C GLU A 64 -4.91 -18.73 1.80
N TYR A 65 -4.19 -17.69 1.39
CA TYR A 65 -3.06 -17.18 2.17
C TYR A 65 -3.54 -16.43 3.41
N SER A 66 -2.86 -16.62 4.55
CA SER A 66 -2.96 -15.63 5.62
C SER A 66 -2.26 -14.32 5.19
N PRO A 67 -2.57 -13.17 5.80
CA PRO A 67 -1.85 -11.93 5.53
C PRO A 67 -0.34 -12.02 5.74
N ALA A 68 0.12 -12.88 6.66
CA ALA A 68 1.55 -13.10 6.90
C ALA A 68 2.20 -14.00 5.84
N ASP A 69 1.40 -14.88 5.21
CA ASP A 69 1.87 -15.78 4.16
C ASP A 69 1.82 -15.12 2.77
N PHE A 70 1.02 -14.08 2.56
CA PHE A 70 1.08 -13.33 1.30
C PHE A 70 2.28 -12.38 1.28
N THR A 71 3.46 -12.93 0.97
CA THR A 71 4.73 -12.22 0.98
C THR A 71 4.91 -11.29 -0.22
N HIS A 72 5.91 -10.40 -0.14
CA HIS A 72 6.34 -9.56 -1.27
C HIS A 72 6.68 -10.39 -2.51
N ALA A 73 7.37 -11.53 -2.33
CA ALA A 73 7.67 -12.42 -3.45
C ALA A 73 6.40 -12.94 -4.14
N ARG A 74 5.38 -13.36 -3.38
CA ARG A 74 4.10 -13.82 -3.94
C ARG A 74 3.33 -12.69 -4.63
N HIS A 75 3.43 -11.46 -4.10
CA HIS A 75 2.90 -10.27 -4.76
C HIS A 75 3.58 -10.02 -6.12
N LEU A 76 4.91 -10.08 -6.20
CA LEU A 76 5.65 -9.94 -7.46
C LEU A 76 5.31 -11.08 -8.45
N THR A 77 5.16 -12.31 -7.96
CA THR A 77 4.75 -13.45 -8.77
C THR A 77 3.37 -13.24 -9.39
N ALA A 78 2.39 -12.77 -8.60
CA ALA A 78 1.06 -12.46 -9.10
C ALA A 78 1.08 -11.33 -10.14
N ALA A 79 1.84 -10.25 -9.86
CA ALA A 79 2.05 -9.16 -10.82
C ALA A 79 2.65 -9.67 -12.14
N ALA A 80 3.68 -10.52 -12.08
CA ALA A 80 4.34 -11.06 -13.26
C ALA A 80 3.41 -11.99 -14.06
N TRP A 81 2.63 -12.83 -13.37
CA TRP A 81 1.62 -13.67 -14.01
C TRP A 81 0.59 -12.83 -14.75
N TYR A 82 0.02 -11.81 -14.10
CA TYR A 82 -0.98 -10.96 -14.75
C TYR A 82 -0.37 -10.24 -15.95
N LEU A 83 0.80 -9.61 -15.81
CA LEU A 83 1.48 -8.92 -16.90
C LEU A 83 1.90 -9.84 -18.06
N SER A 84 2.03 -11.15 -17.83
CA SER A 84 2.32 -12.12 -18.88
C SER A 84 1.10 -12.47 -19.75
N CYS A 85 -0.12 -12.31 -19.22
CA CYS A 85 -1.35 -12.73 -19.90
C CYS A 85 -2.33 -11.60 -20.21
N MET A 86 -2.09 -10.38 -19.71
CA MET A 86 -2.94 -9.21 -19.99
C MET A 86 -2.14 -7.91 -20.14
N SER A 87 -2.80 -6.86 -20.63
CA SER A 87 -2.17 -5.53 -20.77
C SER A 87 -1.82 -4.92 -19.40
N PRO A 88 -0.83 -4.03 -19.31
CA PRO A 88 -0.47 -3.38 -18.04
C PRO A 88 -1.65 -2.70 -17.34
N ALA A 89 -2.50 -2.01 -18.10
CA ALA A 89 -3.70 -1.38 -17.57
C ALA A 89 -4.65 -2.43 -16.95
N LYS A 90 -4.87 -3.56 -17.64
CA LYS A 90 -5.74 -4.62 -17.12
C LYS A 90 -5.13 -5.34 -15.92
N ALA A 91 -3.82 -5.56 -15.92
CA ALA A 91 -3.10 -6.15 -14.81
C ALA A 91 -3.23 -5.30 -13.55
N LEU A 92 -3.14 -3.97 -13.68
CA LEU A 92 -3.34 -3.06 -12.55
C LEU A 92 -4.77 -3.13 -12.00
N GLU A 93 -5.78 -3.12 -12.87
CA GLU A 93 -7.19 -3.26 -12.47
C GLU A 93 -7.42 -4.55 -11.69
N VAL A 94 -6.95 -5.69 -12.22
CA VAL A 94 -7.13 -7.00 -11.59
C VAL A 94 -6.38 -7.05 -10.27
N MET A 95 -5.11 -6.60 -10.23
CA MET A 95 -4.31 -6.60 -9.01
C MET A 95 -4.97 -5.75 -7.90
N ARG A 96 -5.49 -4.57 -8.26
CA ARG A 96 -6.24 -3.71 -7.33
C ARG A 96 -7.46 -4.43 -6.77
N GLU A 97 -8.30 -4.99 -7.63
CA GLU A 97 -9.51 -5.70 -7.23
C GLU A 97 -9.19 -6.85 -6.27
N LYS A 98 -8.19 -7.69 -6.60
CA LYS A 98 -7.82 -8.85 -5.79
C LYS A 98 -7.20 -8.46 -4.46
N LEU A 99 -6.35 -7.43 -4.42
CA LEU A 99 -5.79 -6.94 -3.15
C LEU A 99 -6.85 -6.31 -2.24
N MET A 100 -7.82 -5.59 -2.80
CA MET A 100 -8.96 -5.06 -2.03
C MET A 100 -9.79 -6.20 -1.46
N HIS A 101 -10.16 -7.19 -2.29
CA HIS A 101 -10.90 -8.37 -1.84
C HIS A 101 -10.17 -9.15 -0.75
N PHE A 102 -8.87 -9.42 -0.95
CA PHE A 102 -8.02 -10.09 0.03
C PHE A 102 -7.95 -9.32 1.36
N SER A 103 -7.80 -7.99 1.28
CA SER A 103 -7.80 -7.13 2.46
C SER A 103 -9.12 -7.18 3.22
N GLU A 104 -10.25 -7.10 2.51
CA GLU A 104 -11.59 -7.17 3.10
C GLU A 104 -11.84 -8.52 3.77
N HIS A 105 -11.47 -9.62 3.10
CA HIS A 105 -11.61 -10.98 3.61
C HIS A 105 -10.90 -11.17 4.96
N HIS A 106 -9.69 -10.62 5.12
CA HIS A 106 -8.90 -10.77 6.35
C HIS A 106 -9.03 -9.61 7.35
N GLY A 107 -9.70 -8.51 6.99
CA GLY A 107 -9.97 -7.34 7.84
C GLY A 107 -8.72 -6.61 8.36
N LYS A 108 -7.57 -6.72 7.68
CA LYS A 108 -6.26 -6.34 8.27
C LYS A 108 -5.34 -5.45 7.43
N MET A 109 -5.42 -5.45 6.10
CA MET A 109 -4.28 -4.94 5.30
C MET A 109 -4.53 -3.59 4.61
N GLY A 110 -5.73 -3.35 4.10
CA GLY A 110 -6.11 -2.18 3.32
C GLY A 110 -5.22 -1.91 2.09
N TYR A 111 -5.84 -1.52 0.99
CA TYR A 111 -5.16 -1.33 -0.29
C TYR A 111 -4.26 -0.08 -0.32
N HIS A 112 -3.16 -0.13 -1.07
CA HIS A 112 -2.26 0.99 -1.30
C HIS A 112 -1.95 1.16 -2.80
N GLU A 113 -2.52 2.19 -3.42
CA GLU A 113 -2.44 2.42 -4.86
C GLU A 113 -1.01 2.65 -5.33
N THR A 114 -0.30 3.63 -4.76
CA THR A 114 1.05 3.99 -5.23
C THR A 114 2.03 2.83 -5.14
N ILE A 115 2.05 2.10 -4.02
CA ILE A 115 2.93 0.93 -3.86
C ILE A 115 2.58 -0.18 -4.85
N THR A 116 1.28 -0.48 -5.03
CA THR A 116 0.85 -1.53 -5.95
C THR A 116 1.27 -1.21 -7.39
N ARG A 117 1.00 0.01 -7.85
CA ARG A 117 1.37 0.43 -9.20
C ARG A 117 2.88 0.49 -9.39
N PHE A 118 3.64 0.98 -8.39
CA PHE A 118 5.10 1.01 -8.45
C PHE A 118 5.68 -0.39 -8.73
N TRP A 119 5.26 -1.40 -7.98
CA TRP A 119 5.75 -2.76 -8.19
C TRP A 119 5.26 -3.36 -9.50
N LEU A 120 4.04 -3.04 -9.94
CA LEU A 120 3.56 -3.46 -11.25
C LEU A 120 4.41 -2.87 -12.39
N ASP A 121 4.81 -1.60 -12.27
CA ASP A 121 5.65 -0.93 -13.26
C ASP A 121 7.07 -1.51 -13.29
N VAL A 122 7.67 -1.78 -12.12
CA VAL A 122 8.97 -2.46 -11.99
C VAL A 122 8.94 -3.85 -12.63
N VAL A 123 7.94 -4.67 -12.28
CA VAL A 123 7.79 -6.02 -12.88
C VAL A 123 7.55 -5.93 -14.37
N GLY A 124 6.72 -4.99 -14.82
CA GLY A 124 6.44 -4.78 -16.23
C GLY A 124 7.67 -4.38 -17.02
N HIS A 125 8.55 -3.55 -16.46
CA HIS A 125 9.84 -3.22 -17.06
C HIS A 125 10.71 -4.47 -17.21
N TYR A 126 10.88 -5.20 -16.11
CA TYR A 126 11.70 -6.40 -16.08
C TYR A 126 11.28 -7.46 -17.11
N LEU A 127 9.97 -7.71 -17.22
CA LEU A 127 9.42 -8.67 -18.19
C LEU A 127 9.68 -8.23 -19.64
N ARG A 128 9.64 -6.93 -19.93
CA ARG A 128 9.94 -6.41 -21.28
C ARG A 128 11.42 -6.57 -21.63
N GLU A 129 12.31 -6.40 -20.67
CA GLU A 129 13.76 -6.55 -20.88
C GLU A 129 14.19 -8.01 -21.02
N ALA A 130 13.57 -8.93 -20.29
CA ALA A 130 13.86 -10.37 -20.40
C ALA A 130 13.54 -10.93 -21.80
N GLY A 131 12.60 -10.31 -22.51
CA GLY A 131 12.20 -10.71 -23.87
C GLY A 131 11.35 -12.00 -23.91
N PRO A 132 10.74 -12.32 -25.06
CA PRO A 132 9.74 -13.38 -25.18
C PRO A 132 10.31 -14.82 -25.22
N ALA A 133 11.63 -14.97 -25.33
CA ALA A 133 12.27 -16.28 -25.50
C ALA A 133 12.46 -17.04 -24.18
N GLU A 134 12.39 -16.36 -23.04
CA GLU A 134 12.62 -16.97 -21.73
C GLU A 134 11.30 -17.49 -21.13
N PRO A 135 11.27 -18.74 -20.61
CA PRO A 135 10.09 -19.25 -19.91
C PRO A 135 9.74 -18.38 -18.70
N LEU A 136 8.44 -18.10 -18.50
CA LEU A 136 7.96 -17.25 -17.40
C LEU A 136 8.51 -17.69 -16.04
N THR A 137 8.63 -18.99 -15.80
CA THR A 137 9.21 -19.55 -14.56
C THR A 137 10.63 -19.06 -14.30
N SER A 138 11.48 -19.08 -15.34
CA SER A 138 12.86 -18.61 -15.23
C SER A 138 12.91 -17.10 -15.03
N THR A 139 12.10 -16.36 -15.79
CA THR A 139 11.99 -14.90 -15.66
C THR A 139 11.53 -14.48 -14.27
N VAL A 140 10.48 -15.10 -13.73
CA VAL A 140 9.98 -14.83 -12.38
C VAL A 140 11.02 -15.17 -11.32
N ASN A 141 11.73 -16.30 -11.45
CA ASN A 141 12.78 -16.64 -10.50
C ASN A 141 13.94 -15.64 -10.50
N LYS A 142 14.30 -15.07 -11.67
CA LYS A 142 15.33 -14.03 -11.74
C LYS A 142 14.81 -12.70 -11.17
N LEU A 143 13.58 -12.30 -11.53
CA LEU A 143 12.88 -11.14 -10.96
C LEU A 143 12.89 -11.18 -9.43
N LEU A 144 12.52 -12.33 -8.84
CA LEU A 144 12.45 -12.48 -7.39
C LEU A 144 13.82 -12.41 -6.71
N ARG A 145 14.91 -12.77 -7.39
CA ARG A 145 16.27 -12.60 -6.84
C ARG A 145 16.71 -11.14 -6.86
N GLU A 146 16.35 -10.43 -7.91
CA GLU A 146 16.77 -9.04 -8.13
C GLU A 146 15.94 -8.05 -7.31
N TYR A 147 14.62 -8.26 -7.25
CA TYR A 147 13.64 -7.37 -6.63
C TYR A 147 13.08 -7.91 -5.30
N ALA A 148 13.84 -8.81 -4.64
CA ALA A 148 13.54 -9.36 -3.32
C ALA A 148 13.34 -8.28 -2.25
N ASP A 149 14.15 -7.21 -2.32
CA ASP A 149 14.17 -6.16 -1.31
C ASP A 149 13.09 -5.11 -1.58
N LYS A 150 12.04 -5.15 -0.77
CA LYS A 150 10.96 -4.16 -0.81
C LYS A 150 11.42 -2.72 -0.54
N ASN A 151 12.60 -2.53 0.04
CA ASN A 151 13.15 -1.19 0.31
C ASN A 151 13.59 -0.47 -0.96
N LEU A 152 13.61 -1.11 -2.13
CA LEU A 152 13.78 -0.44 -3.43
C LEU A 152 12.82 0.73 -3.58
N LEU A 153 11.58 0.61 -3.10
CA LEU A 153 10.59 1.68 -3.08
C LEU A 153 11.14 3.00 -2.50
N PHE A 154 11.95 2.92 -1.43
CA PHE A 154 12.51 4.10 -0.76
C PHE A 154 13.71 4.72 -1.47
N GLN A 155 14.16 4.13 -2.58
CA GLN A 155 15.09 4.78 -3.51
C GLN A 155 14.37 5.74 -4.46
N HIS A 156 13.06 5.57 -4.64
CA HIS A 156 12.20 6.35 -5.53
C HIS A 156 11.30 7.32 -4.76
N TYR A 157 10.84 6.91 -3.58
CA TYR A 157 9.95 7.71 -2.75
C TYR A 157 10.57 8.06 -1.39
N SER A 158 10.36 9.30 -0.95
CA SER A 158 10.49 9.63 0.46
C SER A 158 9.45 8.87 1.28
N ARG A 159 9.80 8.55 2.54
CA ARG A 159 8.88 7.90 3.47
C ARG A 159 7.64 8.75 3.73
N GLU A 160 7.81 10.07 3.81
CA GLU A 160 6.71 11.01 4.04
C GLU A 160 5.68 10.95 2.90
N LEU A 161 6.14 11.00 1.65
CA LEU A 161 5.24 10.98 0.50
C LEU A 161 4.51 9.65 0.37
N VAL A 162 5.24 8.54 0.34
CA VAL A 162 4.64 7.23 0.03
C VAL A 162 3.74 6.73 1.15
N MET A 163 3.96 7.13 2.40
CA MET A 163 3.11 6.74 3.53
C MET A 163 1.93 7.67 3.75
N SER A 164 1.72 8.66 2.88
CA SER A 164 0.57 9.57 2.96
C SER A 164 -0.74 8.88 2.55
N GLU A 165 -1.86 9.32 3.14
CA GLU A 165 -3.20 8.86 2.72
C GLU A 165 -3.49 9.14 1.24
N LEU A 166 -2.88 10.20 0.68
CA LEU A 166 -3.01 10.52 -0.72
C LEU A 166 -2.35 9.47 -1.61
N ALA A 167 -1.09 9.09 -1.31
CA ALA A 167 -0.38 8.04 -2.03
C ALA A 167 -1.02 6.65 -1.85
N ARG A 168 -1.70 6.44 -0.71
CA ARG A 168 -2.51 5.25 -0.46
C ARG A 168 -3.74 5.18 -1.37
N ALA A 169 -4.43 6.30 -1.56
CA ALA A 169 -5.69 6.36 -2.29
C ALA A 169 -5.54 6.51 -3.82
N GLN A 170 -4.47 7.16 -4.29
CA GLN A 170 -4.23 7.39 -5.72
C GLN A 170 -2.75 7.29 -6.06
N TRP A 171 -2.44 7.13 -7.36
CA TRP A 171 -1.07 7.15 -7.85
C TRP A 171 -0.47 8.55 -7.68
N ILE A 172 0.70 8.60 -7.08
CA ILE A 172 1.53 9.79 -6.98
C ILE A 172 2.90 9.43 -7.55
N GLU A 173 3.47 10.29 -8.39
CA GLU A 173 4.79 10.06 -8.97
C GLU A 173 5.90 10.08 -7.90
N PRO A 174 7.02 9.36 -8.12
CA PRO A 174 8.17 9.39 -7.23
C PRO A 174 8.77 10.79 -7.06
N ASP A 175 9.22 11.12 -5.84
CA ASP A 175 9.86 12.41 -5.51
C ASP A 175 11.40 12.34 -5.45
N LEU A 176 12.00 11.15 -5.43
CA LEU A 176 13.46 10.99 -5.37
C LEU A 176 14.06 10.56 -6.71
N ARG A 177 13.47 9.56 -7.38
CA ARG A 177 13.96 9.01 -8.65
C ARG A 177 12.81 8.41 -9.46
N ASP A 178 12.83 8.61 -10.79
CA ASP A 178 11.83 8.02 -11.69
C ASP A 178 11.89 6.48 -11.70
N VAL A 179 10.74 5.85 -11.88
CA VAL A 179 10.62 4.37 -11.97
C VAL A 179 11.21 3.82 -13.27
N THR A 180 11.41 4.66 -14.30
CA THR A 180 11.96 4.23 -15.60
C THR A 180 13.49 4.16 -15.63
N HIS A 181 14.17 4.49 -14.52
CA HIS A 181 15.62 4.40 -14.39
C HIS A 181 15.97 3.18 -13.51
N HIS A 182 16.00 2.00 -14.13
CA HIS A 182 16.54 0.76 -13.55
C HIS A 182 17.53 0.14 -14.52
#